data_AF-A0A3B9A678-F1
#
_entry.id   AF-A0A3B9A678-F1
#
_cell.length_a   1.000
_cell.length_b   1.000
_cell.length_c   1.000
_cell.angle_alpha   90.00
_cell.angle_beta   90.00
_cell.angle_gamma   90.00
#
_symmetry.space_group_name_H-M   'P 1'
#
loop_
_entity.id
_entity.type
_entity.pdbx_description
1 polymer ?
#
loop_
_entity_poly.entity_id
_entity_poly.type
_entity_poly.pdbx_seq_one_letter_code
_entity_poly.pdbx_strand_id
1 'polypeptide(L)' 'MMEVAERLFSGRTDVVVLEIPEQSLPVMVKYEVAPNGKTYPHIYGEIPLEAVRRVLAINWRNLTLEDTTNRAN' A
#
# COMPACT_ATOMS: atom_id res chain seq x y z
N MET A 1 0.16 -7.87 -2.88
CA MET A 1 -0.29 -6.88 -1.88
C MET A 1 -1.33 -7.47 -0.93
N MET A 2 -2.47 -8.02 -1.41
CA MET A 2 -3.51 -8.57 -0.51
C MET A 2 -2.99 -9.64 0.47
N GLU A 3 -2.08 -10.52 0.05
CA GLU A 3 -1.41 -11.46 0.96
C GLU A 3 -0.74 -10.79 2.17
N VAL A 4 -0.11 -9.62 1.98
CA VAL A 4 0.50 -8.84 3.08
C VAL A 4 -0.58 -8.19 3.93
N ALA A 5 -1.62 -7.65 3.29
CA ALA A 5 -2.75 -7.03 3.99
C ALA A 5 -3.47 -8.03 4.91
N GLU A 6 -3.80 -9.21 4.41
CA GLU A 6 -4.43 -10.29 5.18
C GLU A 6 -3.53 -10.75 6.33
N ARG A 7 -2.23 -10.94 6.08
CA ARG A 7 -1.31 -11.41 7.11
C ARG A 7 -1.11 -10.41 8.26
N LEU A 8 -1.07 -9.11 7.96
CA LEU A 8 -0.67 -8.09 8.95
C LEU A 8 -1.84 -7.26 9.49
N PHE A 9 -2.94 -7.17 8.75
CA PHE A 9 -4.02 -6.21 9.02
C PHE A 9 -5.43 -6.82 8.96
N SER A 10 -5.57 -8.15 8.84
CA SER A 10 -6.89 -8.80 8.82
C SER A 10 -7.76 -8.39 10.00
N GLY A 11 -9.02 -8.05 9.72
CA GLY A 11 -10.01 -7.60 10.70
C GLY A 11 -9.95 -6.12 11.07
N ARG A 12 -8.95 -5.36 10.61
CA ARG A 12 -8.87 -3.91 10.84
C ARG A 12 -9.74 -3.13 9.87
N THR A 13 -10.55 -2.20 10.36
CA THR A 13 -11.45 -1.37 9.53
C THR A 13 -10.91 0.03 9.26
N ASP A 14 -9.81 0.40 9.92
CA ASP A 14 -9.18 1.72 9.93
C ASP A 14 -7.89 1.77 9.08
N VAL A 15 -7.78 0.87 8.09
CA VAL A 15 -6.61 0.77 7.21
C VAL A 15 -6.92 1.37 5.84
N VAL A 16 -6.01 2.20 5.36
CA VAL A 16 -6.00 2.70 3.98
C VAL A 16 -4.82 2.12 3.20
N VAL A 17 -4.98 1.96 1.90
CA VAL A 17 -3.92 1.56 0.97
C VAL A 17 -3.52 2.78 0.15
N LEU A 18 -2.24 3.11 0.19
CA LEU A 18 -1.65 4.18 -0.60
C LEU A 18 -1.05 3.59 -1.86
N GLU A 19 -1.54 4.03 -3.02
CA GLU A 19 -0.89 3.73 -4.30
C GLU A 19 0.15 4.81 -4.59
N ILE A 20 1.41 4.40 -4.64
CA ILE A 20 2.55 5.28 -4.84
C ILE A 20 3.32 4.78 -6.07
N PRO A 21 3.39 5.55 -7.17
CA PRO A 21 4.31 5.28 -8.27
C PRO A 21 5.74 5.35 -7.76
N GLU A 22 6.55 4.32 -7.97
CA GLU A 22 7.93 4.32 -7.45
C GLU A 22 8.76 5.51 -7.97
N GLN A 23 8.50 5.93 -9.22
CA GLN A 23 9.21 7.04 -9.86
C GLN A 23 8.87 8.42 -9.28
N SER A 24 7.81 8.55 -8.47
CA SER A 24 7.48 9.80 -7.78
C SER A 24 8.23 9.95 -6.45
N LEU A 25 8.94 8.93 -5.99
CA LEU A 25 9.70 8.96 -4.74
C LEU A 25 11.06 9.64 -4.95
N PRO A 26 11.38 10.71 -4.20
CA PRO A 26 12.68 11.38 -4.28
C PRO A 26 13.77 10.66 -3.47
N VAL A 27 13.48 9.44 -3.00
CA VAL A 27 14.29 8.67 -2.06
C VAL A 27 14.58 7.29 -2.62
N MET A 28 15.59 6.64 -2.04
CA MET A 28 16.01 5.32 -2.50
C MET A 28 14.96 4.25 -2.20
N VAL A 29 14.65 3.43 -3.20
CA VAL A 29 13.85 2.21 -3.06
C VAL A 29 14.75 1.02 -3.33
N LYS A 30 14.84 0.09 -2.37
CA LYS A 30 15.60 -1.17 -2.54
C LYS A 30 14.65 -2.35 -2.49
N TYR A 31 14.90 -3.31 -3.36
CA TYR A 31 14.20 -4.58 -3.37
C TYR A 31 15.00 -5.61 -2.58
N GLU A 32 14.48 -6.02 -1.43
CA GLU A 32 15.19 -6.89 -0.49
C GLU A 32 14.38 -8.15 -0.19
N VAL A 33 15.08 -9.27 -0.01
CA VAL A 33 14.47 -10.58 0.26
C VAL A 33 14.00 -10.63 1.72
N ALA A 34 12.71 -10.86 1.92
CA ALA A 34 12.12 -11.09 3.23
C ALA A 34 12.24 -12.57 3.65
N PRO A 35 12.00 -12.92 4.94
CA PRO A 35 12.12 -14.30 5.43
C PRO A 35 11.24 -15.34 4.74
N ASN A 36 10.20 -14.92 4.03
CA ASN A 36 9.35 -15.79 3.20
C ASN A 36 9.94 -16.05 1.80
N GLY A 37 11.18 -15.63 1.54
CA GLY A 37 11.86 -15.78 0.26
C GLY A 37 11.38 -14.82 -0.83
N LYS A 38 10.39 -13.96 -0.56
CA LYS A 38 9.89 -12.97 -1.52
C LYS A 38 10.63 -11.65 -1.38
N THR A 39 10.78 -10.94 -2.49
CA THR A 39 11.42 -9.64 -2.52
C THR A 39 10.38 -8.53 -2.39
N TYR A 40 10.62 -7.57 -1.49
CA TYR A 40 9.72 -6.43 -1.26
C TYR A 40 10.48 -5.10 -1.35
N PRO A 41 9.82 -4.03 -1.83
CA PRO A 41 10.39 -2.70 -1.85
C PRO A 41 10.47 -2.13 -0.44
N HIS A 42 11.65 -1.62 -0.06
CA HIS A 42 11.91 -0.86 1.15
C HIS A 42 12.29 0.57 0.74
N ILE A 43 11.55 1.54 1.27
CA ILE A 43 11.74 2.97 1.02
C ILE A 43 12.64 3.52 2.12
N TYR A 44 13.80 4.06 1.74
CA TYR A 44 14.78 4.64 2.67
C TYR A 44 14.65 6.16 2.72
N GLY A 45 13.58 6.62 3.36
CA GLY A 45 13.29 8.04 3.55
C GLY A 45 11.80 8.29 3.80
N GLU A 46 11.43 9.55 3.91
CA GLU A 46 10.03 9.95 4.04
C GLU A 46 9.29 9.78 2.70
N ILE A 47 8.01 9.43 2.79
CA ILE A 47 7.11 9.39 1.63
C ILE A 47 6.41 10.75 1.57
N PRO A 48 6.70 11.60 0.56
CA PRO A 48 6.01 12.88 0.42
C PRO A 48 4.55 12.66 0.00
N LEU A 49 3.64 13.54 0.44
CA LEU A 49 2.21 13.38 0.18
C LEU A 49 1.88 13.44 -1.31
N GLU A 50 2.59 14.27 -2.07
CA GLU A 50 2.45 14.40 -3.52
C GLU A 50 2.83 13.13 -4.29
N ALA A 51 3.56 12.19 -3.67
CA ALA A 51 3.87 10.90 -4.28
C ALA A 51 2.67 9.93 -4.22
N VAL A 52 1.67 10.18 -3.37
CA VAL A 52 0.46 9.36 -3.26
C VAL A 52 -0.46 9.66 -4.44
N ARG A 53 -0.61 8.68 -5.33
CA ARG A 53 -1.51 8.78 -6.49
C ARG A 53 -2.97 8.54 -6.12
N ARG A 54 -3.25 7.57 -5.26
CA ARG A 54 -4.60 7.21 -4.80
C ARG A 54 -4.60 6.72 -3.36
N VAL A 55 -5.72 6.92 -2.69
CA VAL A 55 -6.03 6.35 -1.38
C VAL A 55 -7.23 5.41 -1.54
N LEU A 56 -7.02 4.15 -1.19
CA LEU A 56 -8.01 3.08 -1.37
C LEU A 56 -8.38 2.48 -0.01
N ALA A 57 -9.58 1.91 0.09
CA ALA A 57 -10.02 1.09 1.20
C ALA A 57 -9.90 -0.39 0.85
N ILE A 58 -9.70 -1.23 1.86
CA ILE A 58 -9.78 -2.69 1.71
C ILE A 58 -11.23 -3.11 1.96
N ASN A 59 -11.81 -3.82 1.00
CA ASN A 59 -13.04 -4.57 1.22
C ASN A 59 -12.68 -5.99 1.64
N TRP A 60 -12.78 -6.26 2.94
CA TRP A 60 -12.44 -7.57 3.50
C TRP A 60 -13.39 -8.70 3.09
N ARG A 61 -14.60 -8.40 2.61
CA ARG A 61 -15.57 -9.45 2.24
C ARG A 61 -15.19 -10.16 0.94
N ASN A 62 -14.62 -9.41 -0.01
CA ASN A 62 -14.24 -9.91 -1.33
C ASN A 62 -12.74 -9.79 -1.60
N LEU A 63 -11.96 -9.31 -0.62
CA LEU A 63 -10.52 -9.13 -0.69
C LEU A 63 -10.09 -8.22 -1.86
N THR A 64 -10.86 -7.16 -2.12
CA THR A 64 -10.56 -6.16 -3.16
C THR A 64 -10.22 -4.79 -2.60
N LEU A 65 -9.64 -3.94 -3.43
CA LEU A 65 -9.45 -2.52 -3.15
C LEU A 65 -10.61 -1.71 -3.73
N GLU A 66 -11.05 -0.71 -2.99
CA GLU A 66 -12.10 0.22 -3.38
C GLU A 66 -11.58 1.64 -3.34
N ASP A 67 -11.83 2.42 -4.38
CA ASP A 67 -11.39 3.81 -4.40
C ASP A 67 -12.22 4.66 -3.43
N THR A 68 -11.55 5.25 -2.44
CA THR A 68 -12.22 6.09 -1.45
C THR A 68 -12.47 7.51 -1.95
N THR A 69 -11.75 7.94 -2.99
CA THR A 69 -11.90 9.31 -3.54
C THR A 69 -13.19 9.49 -4.33
N ASN A 70 -13.80 8.41 -4.83
CA ASN A 70 -15.05 8.43 -5.60
C ASN A 70 -16.33 8.24 -4.76
N ARG A 71 -16.23 8.17 -3.43
CA ARG A 71 -17.41 8.03 -2.55
C ARG A 71 -18.05 9.36 -2.13
N ALA A 72 -17.45 10.48 -2.52
CA ALA A 72 -18.03 11.81 -2.33
C ALA A 72 -18.76 12.25 -3.62
N ASN A 73 -19.93 11.68 -3.87
CA ASN A 73 -20.97 12.21 -4.77
C ASN A 73 -22.33 11.66 -4.35
#